data_AF-A0A1G9YS85-F1
#
_entry.id   AF-A0A1G9YS85-F1
#
_cell.length_a   1.000
_cell.length_b   1.000
_cell.length_c   1.000
_cell.angle_alpha   90.00
_cell.angle_beta   90.00
_cell.angle_gamma   90.00
#
_symmetry.space_group_name_H-M   'P 1'
#
loop_
_entity.id
_entity.type
_entity.pdbx_description
1 polymer ?
#
loop_
_entity_poly.entity_id
_entity_poly.type
_entity_poly.pdbx_seq_one_letter_code
_entity_poly.pdbx_strand_id
1 'polypeptide(L)'
;MSMDGFRADPEELRGGASDIQECLNSTKGADFGALNRSVEEFGNLIVSGKFEKFCDTWDVACEVLQGRATDLADELKRTADNYERSDAEAEQLVSPSRAGQ
;
A
#
# COMPACT_ATOMS: atom_id res chain seq x y z
N MET A 1 -33.37 7.62 -9.78
CA MET A 1 -31.95 7.77 -9.38
C MET A 1 -31.33 6.39 -9.56
N SER A 2 -30.35 6.25 -10.46
CA SER A 2 -29.69 4.96 -10.66
C SER A 2 -28.90 4.61 -9.40
N MET A 3 -29.00 3.36 -8.94
CA MET A 3 -28.20 2.82 -7.83
C MET A 3 -26.69 2.74 -8.15
N ASP A 4 -26.26 3.16 -9.34
CA ASP A 4 -24.85 3.16 -9.76
C ASP A 4 -23.93 4.04 -8.89
N GLY A 5 -24.47 5.00 -8.14
CA GLY A 5 -23.68 5.89 -7.29
C GLY A 5 -23.13 5.25 -6.00
N PHE A 6 -23.49 4.00 -5.70
CA PHE A 6 -23.07 3.28 -4.48
C PHE A 6 -22.33 1.96 -4.77
N ARG A 7 -22.05 1.64 -6.04
CA ARG A 7 -21.20 0.50 -6.36
C ARG A 7 -19.73 0.89 -6.19
N ALA A 8 -19.13 0.50 -5.06
CA ALA A 8 -17.69 0.56 -4.91
C ALA A 8 -17.08 -0.31 -6.00
N ASP A 9 -16.16 0.22 -6.82
CA ASP A 9 -15.45 -0.57 -7.82
C ASP A 9 -14.35 -1.40 -7.13
N PRO A 10 -14.50 -2.73 -7.03
CA PRO A 10 -13.52 -3.59 -6.37
C PRO A 10 -12.17 -3.57 -7.09
N GLU A 11 -12.13 -3.30 -8.40
CA GLU A 11 -10.89 -3.17 -9.16
C GLU A 11 -10.14 -1.90 -8.81
N GLU A 12 -10.84 -0.76 -8.62
CA GLU A 12 -10.21 0.48 -8.15
C GLU A 12 -9.60 0.31 -6.75
N LEU A 13 -10.27 -0.42 -5.85
CA LEU A 13 -9.75 -0.73 -4.52
C LEU A 13 -8.49 -1.60 -4.58
N ARG A 14 -8.47 -2.62 -5.43
CA ARG A 14 -7.28 -3.47 -5.66
C ARG A 14 -6.14 -2.70 -6.33
N GLY A 15 -6.48 -1.79 -7.25
CA GLY A 15 -5.54 -0.89 -7.92
C GLY A 15 -4.83 0.01 -6.91
N GLY A 16 -5.59 0.74 -6.09
CA GLY A 16 -5.03 1.59 -5.05
C GLY A 16 -4.16 0.83 -4.03
N ALA A 17 -4.53 -0.40 -3.69
CA ALA A 17 -3.70 -1.27 -2.84
C ALA A 17 -2.35 -1.61 -3.50
N SER A 18 -2.33 -1.79 -4.81
CA SER A 18 -1.12 -2.10 -5.59
C SER A 18 -0.22 -0.86 -5.75
N ASP A 19 -0.81 0.30 -6.03
CA ASP A 19 -0.09 1.58 -6.15
C ASP A 19 0.67 1.94 -4.87
N ILE A 20 0.06 1.70 -3.71
CA ILE A 20 0.71 1.90 -2.40
C ILE A 20 1.95 1.00 -2.27
N GLN A 21 1.83 -0.27 -2.67
CA GLN A 21 2.94 -1.22 -2.61
C GLN A 21 4.07 -0.85 -3.58
N GLU A 22 3.76 -0.37 -4.78
CA GLU A 22 4.74 0.09 -5.77
C GLU A 22 5.49 1.34 -5.28
N CYS A 23 4.78 2.34 -4.74
CA CYS A 23 5.39 3.52 -4.14
C CYS A 23 6.44 3.15 -3.09
N LEU A 24 6.14 2.17 -2.23
CA LEU A 24 7.04 1.74 -1.15
C LEU A 24 8.20 0.87 -1.61
N ASN A 25 8.04 0.14 -2.71
CA ASN A 25 9.17 -0.57 -3.31
C ASN A 25 10.19 0.42 -3.90
N SER A 26 9.75 1.57 -4.42
CA SER A 26 10.65 2.61 -4.93
C SER A 26 11.50 3.28 -3.85
N THR A 27 11.06 3.23 -2.58
CA THR A 27 11.83 3.78 -1.45
C THR A 27 12.89 2.82 -0.93
N LYS A 28 12.87 1.55 -1.34
CA LYS A 28 13.93 0.58 -0.99
C LYS A 28 15.21 0.91 -1.75
N GLY A 29 16.32 0.95 -1.03
CA GLY A 29 17.64 1.18 -1.63
C GLY A 29 17.87 2.63 -2.04
N ALA A 30 17.31 3.58 -1.30
CA ALA A 30 17.70 4.99 -1.40
C ALA A 30 19.23 5.09 -1.30
N ASP A 31 19.88 5.46 -2.39
CA ASP A 31 21.33 5.55 -2.45
C ASP A 31 21.80 6.88 -1.86
N PHE A 32 22.29 6.82 -0.62
CA PHE A 32 22.89 7.97 0.04
C PHE A 32 24.35 8.23 -0.41
N GLY A 33 24.86 7.56 -1.43
CA GLY A 33 26.27 7.54 -1.79
C GLY A 33 26.94 8.90 -1.97
N ALA A 34 26.26 9.88 -2.57
CA ALA A 34 26.80 11.25 -2.69
C ALA A 34 26.92 11.96 -1.33
N LEU A 35 25.95 11.74 -0.43
CA LEU A 35 25.97 12.23 0.94
C LEU A 35 27.05 11.52 1.76
N ASN A 36 27.18 10.20 1.63
CA ASN A 36 28.19 9.43 2.35
C ASN A 36 29.61 9.86 2.00
N ARG A 37 29.92 10.03 0.71
CA ARG A 37 31.23 10.53 0.25
C ARG A 37 31.57 11.91 0.82
N SER A 38 30.58 12.81 0.82
CA SER A 38 30.76 14.17 1.37
C SER A 38 31.05 14.13 2.88
N VAL A 39 30.39 13.22 3.62
CA VAL A 39 30.59 13.04 5.06
C VAL A 39 31.97 12.47 5.39
N GLU A 40 32.47 11.52 4.59
CA GLU A 40 33.84 11.00 4.71
C GLU A 40 34.89 12.09 4.45
N GLU A 41 34.67 12.94 3.43
CA GLU A 41 35.58 14.05 3.07
C GLU A 41 35.72 15.09 4.20
N PHE A 42 34.70 15.27 5.05
CA PHE A 42 34.81 16.18 6.21
C PHE A 42 35.74 15.65 7.32
N GLY A 43 36.12 14.36 7.30
CA GLY A 43 37.06 13.77 8.25
C GLY A 43 36.62 13.84 9.72
N ASN A 44 35.35 14.16 9.98
CA ASN A 44 34.82 14.38 11.32
C ASN A 44 34.03 13.15 11.79
N LEU A 45 34.66 12.35 12.65
CA LEU A 45 34.07 11.14 13.28
C LEU A 45 32.67 11.37 13.87
N ILE A 46 32.40 12.56 14.43
CA ILE A 46 31.08 12.87 15.02
C ILE A 46 30.02 13.03 13.91
N VAL A 47 30.39 13.62 12.78
CA VAL A 47 29.49 13.80 11.63
C VAL A 47 29.23 12.46 10.96
N SER A 48 30.26 11.64 10.76
CA SER A 48 30.13 10.28 10.22
C SER A 48 29.20 9.40 11.07
N GLY A 49 29.38 9.37 12.39
CA GLY A 49 28.50 8.58 13.28
C GLY A 49 27.05 9.09 13.33
N LYS A 50 26.82 10.40 13.18
CA LYS A 50 25.46 10.96 13.08
C LYS A 50 24.79 10.59 11.76
N PHE A 51 25.57 10.55 10.67
CA PHE A 51 25.09 10.17 9.35
C PHE A 51 24.75 8.69 9.28
N GLU A 52 25.61 7.82 9.81
CA GLU A 52 25.33 6.38 9.94
C GLU A 52 24.03 6.15 10.71
N LYS A 53 23.86 6.80 11.87
CA LYS A 53 22.61 6.74 12.64
C LYS A 53 21.38 7.23 11.84
N PHE A 54 21.54 8.23 10.99
CA PHE A 54 20.48 8.68 10.10
C PHE A 54 20.10 7.60 9.09
N CYS A 55 21.08 6.97 8.44
CA CYS A 55 20.84 5.86 7.52
C CYS A 55 20.11 4.70 8.22
N ASP A 56 20.57 4.28 9.39
CA ASP A 56 19.90 3.22 10.17
C ASP A 56 18.44 3.58 10.50
N THR A 57 18.20 4.84 10.88
CA THR A 57 16.86 5.32 11.21
C THR A 57 15.97 5.38 9.97
N TRP A 58 16.53 5.74 8.81
CA TRP A 58 15.81 5.76 7.54
C TRP A 58 15.37 4.36 7.13
N ASP A 59 16.26 3.37 7.24
CA ASP A 59 15.95 1.98 6.90
C ASP A 59 14.83 1.43 7.80
N VAL A 60 14.91 1.64 9.11
CA VAL A 60 13.85 1.26 10.06
C VAL A 60 12.53 1.97 9.74
N ALA A 61 12.57 3.27 9.40
CA ALA A 61 11.36 4.02 9.04
C ALA A 61 10.69 3.44 7.79
N CYS A 62 11.49 3.07 6.77
CA CYS A 62 11.00 2.44 5.55
C CYS A 62 10.36 1.07 5.83
N GLU A 63 10.99 0.25 6.68
CA GLU A 63 10.43 -1.05 7.08
C GLU A 63 9.07 -0.91 7.79
N VAL A 64 8.97 0.03 8.74
CA VAL A 64 7.71 0.28 9.48
C VAL A 64 6.61 0.79 8.56
N LEU A 65 6.94 1.74 7.67
CA LEU A 65 6.00 2.25 6.67
C LEU A 65 5.53 1.13 5.74
N GLN A 66 6.45 0.28 5.28
CA GLN A 66 6.12 -0.84 4.40
C GLN A 66 5.19 -1.85 5.07
N GLY A 67 5.46 -2.22 6.33
CA GLY A 67 4.60 -3.14 7.09
C GLY A 67 3.17 -2.60 7.19
N ARG A 68 3.02 -1.37 7.69
CA ARG A 68 1.70 -0.73 7.86
C ARG A 68 0.92 -0.60 6.56
N ALA A 69 1.61 -0.23 5.49
CA ALA A 69 0.98 -0.05 4.20
C ALA A 69 0.59 -1.38 3.54
N THR A 70 1.37 -2.45 3.77
CA THR A 70 1.00 -3.80 3.35
C THR A 70 -0.26 -4.25 4.08
N ASP A 71 -0.33 -4.05 5.39
CA ASP A 71 -1.53 -4.40 6.18
C ASP A 71 -2.78 -3.67 5.66
N LEU A 72 -2.65 -2.37 5.36
CA LEU A 72 -3.75 -1.57 4.80
C LEU A 72 -4.13 -2.01 3.38
N ALA A 73 -3.15 -2.32 2.53
CA ALA A 73 -3.38 -2.82 1.18
C ALA A 73 -4.12 -4.16 1.20
N ASP A 74 -3.74 -5.06 2.11
CA ASP A 74 -4.42 -6.35 2.29
C ASP A 74 -5.84 -6.17 2.81
N GLU A 75 -6.07 -5.23 3.74
CA GLU A 75 -7.42 -4.93 4.21
C GLU A 75 -8.31 -4.33 3.12
N LEU A 76 -7.73 -3.50 2.25
CA LEU A 76 -8.44 -2.93 1.10
C LEU A 76 -8.84 -4.02 0.09
N LYS A 77 -7.94 -4.97 -0.17
CA LYS A 77 -8.23 -6.16 -1.00
C LYS A 77 -9.32 -7.03 -0.37
N ARG A 78 -9.28 -7.30 0.94
CA ARG A 78 -10.35 -8.05 1.64
C ARG A 78 -11.69 -7.33 1.57
N THR A 79 -11.68 -6.00 1.68
CA THR A 79 -12.90 -5.18 1.56
C THR A 79 -13.50 -5.33 0.15
N ALA A 80 -12.66 -5.27 -0.90
CA ALA A 80 -13.08 -5.50 -2.27
C ALA A 80 -13.71 -6.90 -2.46
N ASP A 81 -13.05 -7.95 -1.97
CA ASP A 81 -13.55 -9.33 -2.06
C ASP A 81 -14.88 -9.53 -1.32
N ASN A 82 -15.05 -8.88 -0.16
CA ASN A 82 -16.29 -8.93 0.60
C ASN A 82 -17.42 -8.18 -0.10
N TYR A 83 -17.11 -7.06 -0.78
CA TYR A 83 -18.07 -6.32 -1.57
C TYR A 83 -18.62 -7.17 -2.72
N GLU A 84 -17.75 -7.79 -3.50
CA GLU A 84 -18.15 -8.69 -4.59
C GLU A 84 -19.00 -9.87 -4.11
N ARG A 85 -18.63 -10.48 -2.97
CA ARG A 85 -19.41 -11.57 -2.38
C ARG A 85 -20.81 -11.10 -1.97
N SER A 86 -20.90 -9.96 -1.27
CA SER A 86 -22.17 -9.40 -0.82
C SER A 86 -23.07 -9.03 -2.00
N ASP A 87 -22.50 -8.52 -3.09
CA ASP A 87 -23.25 -8.14 -4.28
C ASP A 87 -23.78 -9.38 -5.01
N ALA A 88 -22.97 -10.43 -5.14
CA ALA A 88 -23.39 -11.72 -5.71
C ALA A 88 -24.49 -12.42 -4.88
N GLU A 89 -24.43 -12.32 -3.55
CA GLU A 89 -25.48 -12.83 -2.65
C GLU A 89 -26.79 -12.03 -2.80
N ALA A 90 -26.69 -10.70 -2.91
CA ALA A 90 -27.84 -9.84 -3.14
C ALA A 90 -28.51 -10.13 -4.51
N GLU A 91 -27.73 -10.31 -5.57
CA GLU A 91 -28.24 -10.68 -6.90
C GLU A 91 -28.99 -12.02 -6.90
N GLN A 92 -28.52 -13.00 -6.12
CA GLN A 92 -29.21 -14.29 -5.96
C GLN A 92 -30.54 -14.18 -5.19
N LEU A 93 -30.60 -13.33 -4.16
CA LEU A 93 -31.82 -13.09 -3.38
C LEU A 93 -32.86 -12.26 -4.15
N VAL A 94 -32.40 -11.33 -4.98
CA VAL A 94 -33.27 -10.45 -5.78
C VAL A 94 -33.77 -11.11 -7.06
N SER A 95 -33.09 -12.16 -7.56
CA SER A 95 -33.52 -12.93 -8.73
C SER A 95 -34.58 -13.99 -8.35
N PRO A 96 -35.89 -13.74 -8.50
CA PRO A 96 -36.90 -14.73 -8.18
C PRO A 96 -37.01 -15.71 -9.36
N SER A 97 -37.20 -16.99 -9.05
CA SER A 97 -37.67 -18.08 -9.92
C SER A 97 -38.24 -17.65 -11.27
N ARG A 98 -37.37 -17.51 -12.28
CA ARG A 98 -37.77 -17.43 -13.70
C ARG A 98 -37.91 -18.84 -14.31
N ALA A 99 -38.38 -19.78 -13.50
CA ALA A 99 -38.65 -21.17 -13.85
C ALA A 99 -40.06 -21.49 -13.35
N GLY A 100 -41.08 -21.15 -14.14
CA GLY A 100 -42.48 -21.44 -13.80
C GLY A 100 -43.50 -20.49 -14.40
N GLN A 101 -43.47 -20.27 -15.72
CA GLN A 101 -44.65 -19.92 -16.52
C GLN A 101 -44.59 -20.66 -17.86
#